data_AF-A0A0Q0QSS4-F1
#
_entry.id   AF-A0A0Q0QSS4-F1
#
_cell.length_a   1.000
_cell.length_b   1.000
_cell.length_c   1.000
_cell.angle_alpha   90.00
_cell.angle_beta   90.00
_cell.angle_gamma   90.00
#
_symmetry.space_group_name_H-M   'P 1'
#
loop_
_entity.id
_entity.type
_entity.pdbx_description
1 polymer ?
#
loop_
_entity_poly.entity_id
_entity_poly.type
_entity_poly.pdbx_seq_one_letter_code
_entity_poly.pdbx_strand_id
1 'polypeptide(L)'
;MVDPVTSRRLAHAALYLGLVLIILFLRMLPINPVSDGFPGPDLTLALTLAWVMRRPDYLPAALIVVAFLLEDFIYWRPIGLWTLIVLGGTEFLRAREESSRDLPFVLEAVLIGSVMVGMLLANRFILGLVMVEQPPLGREVLRMLATFVAYPFVVALSALAFGLRRAAPGEVDDLGRPL
;
A
#
# COMPACT_ATOMS: atom_id res chain seq x y z
N MET A 1 -1.46 28.03 -17.24
CA MET A 1 -0.24 27.66 -16.51
C MET A 1 -0.66 26.67 -15.44
N VAL A 2 -0.14 25.45 -15.43
CA VAL A 2 -0.41 24.48 -14.35
C VAL A 2 0.54 24.82 -13.21
N ASP A 3 0.02 24.95 -11.99
CA ASP A 3 0.85 25.23 -10.82
C ASP A 3 1.93 24.16 -10.65
N PRO A 4 3.18 24.53 -10.30
CA PRO A 4 4.30 23.60 -10.19
C PRO A 4 4.03 22.47 -9.17
N VAL A 5 3.23 22.77 -8.14
CA VAL A 5 2.80 21.80 -7.11
C VAL A 5 1.88 20.73 -7.71
N THR A 6 0.89 21.14 -8.49
CA THR A 6 -0.04 20.24 -9.17
C THR A 6 0.70 19.34 -10.16
N SER A 7 1.67 19.89 -10.90
CA SER A 7 2.49 19.11 -11.83
C SER A 7 3.31 18.04 -11.11
N ARG A 8 3.88 18.34 -9.94
CA ARG A 8 4.64 17.36 -9.14
C ARG A 8 3.75 16.27 -8.58
N ARG A 9 2.56 16.61 -8.06
CA ARG A 9 1.57 15.63 -7.57
C ARG A 9 1.15 14.67 -8.67
N LEU A 10 0.85 15.20 -9.87
CA LEU A 10 0.50 14.39 -11.02
C LEU A 10 1.65 13.48 -11.47
N ALA A 11 2.89 13.95 -11.44
CA ALA A 11 4.06 13.12 -11.76
C ALA A 11 4.21 11.94 -10.80
N HIS A 12 4.06 12.15 -9.49
CA HIS A 12 4.14 11.08 -8.49
C HIS A 12 2.93 10.13 -8.56
N ALA A 13 1.72 10.66 -8.82
CA ALA A 13 0.53 9.87 -9.08
C ALA A 13 0.71 8.95 -10.29
N ALA A 14 1.24 9.49 -11.40
CA ALA A 14 1.56 8.72 -12.60
C ALA A 14 2.67 7.69 -12.33
N LEU A 15 3.67 8.03 -11.53
CA LEU A 15 4.75 7.12 -11.13
C LEU A 15 4.20 5.95 -10.31
N TYR A 16 3.39 6.23 -9.29
CA TYR A 16 2.75 5.19 -8.48
C TYR A 16 1.90 4.27 -9.37
N LEU A 17 1.05 4.84 -10.23
CA LEU A 17 0.23 4.04 -11.14
C LEU A 17 1.10 3.20 -12.08
N GLY A 18 2.17 3.75 -12.63
CA GLY A 18 3.14 3.02 -13.44
C GLY A 18 3.77 1.85 -12.68
N LEU A 19 4.18 2.06 -11.43
CA LEU A 19 4.72 0.99 -10.57
C LEU A 19 3.68 -0.09 -10.27
N VAL A 20 2.45 0.30 -9.93
CA VAL A 20 1.34 -0.65 -9.73
C VAL A 20 1.13 -1.47 -11.00
N LEU A 21 1.03 -0.83 -12.17
CA LEU A 21 0.86 -1.53 -13.44
C LEU A 21 2.02 -2.48 -13.75
N ILE A 22 3.27 -2.08 -13.46
CA ILE A 22 4.44 -2.97 -13.60
C ILE A 22 4.32 -4.17 -12.65
N ILE A 23 3.97 -3.96 -11.38
CA ILE A 23 3.80 -5.05 -10.41
C ILE A 23 2.68 -6.01 -10.86
N LEU A 24 1.56 -5.47 -11.33
CA LEU A 24 0.44 -6.25 -11.85
C LEU A 24 0.85 -7.06 -13.08
N PHE A 25 1.57 -6.43 -14.02
CA PHE A 25 2.09 -7.09 -15.21
C PHE A 25 3.06 -8.22 -14.85
N LEU A 26 4.01 -7.98 -13.95
CA LEU A 26 4.97 -8.98 -13.48
C LEU A 26 4.29 -10.16 -12.79
N ARG A 27 3.20 -9.92 -12.04
CA ARG A 27 2.40 -11.00 -11.43
C ARG A 27 1.57 -11.79 -12.44
N MET A 28 1.15 -11.18 -13.55
CA MET A 28 0.45 -11.88 -14.61
C MET A 28 1.38 -12.74 -15.47
N LEU A 29 2.68 -12.44 -15.50
CA LEU A 29 3.63 -13.31 -16.17
C LEU A 29 3.57 -14.71 -15.55
N PRO A 30 3.47 -15.78 -16.37
CA PRO A 30 3.56 -17.15 -15.89
C PRO A 30 5.01 -17.46 -15.52
N ILE A 31 5.51 -16.80 -14.48
CA ILE A 31 6.81 -17.07 -13.86
C ILE A 31 6.57 -18.31 -13.02
N ASN A 32 6.72 -19.51 -13.60
CA ASN A 32 6.50 -20.81 -12.93
C ASN A 32 6.99 -20.79 -11.47
N PRO A 33 6.10 -20.61 -10.46
CA PRO A 33 6.47 -20.82 -9.09
C PRO A 33 6.19 -22.30 -8.86
N VAL A 34 7.10 -23.16 -9.31
CA VAL A 34 7.12 -24.55 -8.86
C VAL A 34 7.52 -24.49 -7.37
N SER A 35 6.54 -24.34 -6.49
CA SER A 35 6.54 -24.91 -5.14
C SER A 35 5.23 -24.56 -4.44
N ASP A 36 4.46 -25.58 -4.08
CA ASP A 36 3.18 -25.52 -3.37
C ASP A 36 3.23 -24.94 -1.94
N GLY A 37 4.28 -24.20 -1.57
CA GLY A 37 4.52 -23.82 -0.17
C GLY A 37 4.26 -22.38 0.18
N PHE A 38 4.86 -21.43 -0.56
CA PHE A 38 5.02 -20.07 -0.07
C PHE A 38 4.31 -19.03 -0.96
N PRO A 39 3.24 -18.38 -0.47
CA PRO A 39 2.60 -17.31 -1.21
C PRO A 39 3.53 -16.09 -1.31
N GLY A 40 3.70 -15.56 -2.52
CA GLY A 40 4.49 -14.35 -2.75
C GLY A 40 3.89 -13.11 -2.07
N PRO A 41 4.72 -12.09 -1.77
CA PRO A 41 4.29 -10.88 -1.07
C PRO A 41 3.28 -10.05 -1.87
N ASP A 42 2.52 -9.25 -1.14
CA ASP A 42 1.63 -8.24 -1.71
C ASP A 42 2.34 -6.92 -1.95
N LEU A 43 3.08 -6.87 -3.06
CA LEU A 43 3.90 -5.71 -3.41
C LEU A 43 3.07 -4.45 -3.68
N THR A 44 1.85 -4.57 -4.22
CA THR A 44 0.93 -3.42 -4.41
C THR A 44 0.52 -2.83 -3.06
N LEU A 45 0.15 -3.67 -2.10
CA LEU A 45 -0.14 -3.26 -0.73
C LEU A 45 1.08 -2.62 -0.06
N ALA A 46 2.23 -3.30 -0.06
CA ALA A 46 3.45 -2.80 0.57
C ALA A 46 3.88 -1.44 0.00
N LEU A 47 3.81 -1.27 -1.32
CA LEU A 47 4.09 -0.01 -1.99
C LEU A 47 3.13 1.09 -1.55
N THR A 48 1.84 0.79 -1.50
CA THR A 48 0.80 1.74 -1.10
C THR A 48 1.00 2.21 0.33
N LEU A 49 1.20 1.28 1.27
CA LEU A 49 1.44 1.62 2.67
C LEU A 49 2.73 2.45 2.84
N ALA A 50 3.80 2.08 2.13
CA ALA A 50 5.08 2.80 2.18
C ALA A 50 4.97 4.24 1.68
N TRP A 51 4.21 4.46 0.60
CA TRP A 51 4.02 5.80 0.03
C TRP A 51 3.09 6.65 0.90
N VAL A 52 1.99 6.07 1.42
CA VAL A 52 1.07 6.77 2.34
C VAL A 52 1.81 7.24 3.60
N MET A 53 2.69 6.42 4.17
CA MET A 53 3.47 6.77 5.36
C MET A 53 4.54 7.86 5.13
N ARG A 54 4.96 8.07 3.88
CA ARG A 54 6.06 9.00 3.53
C ARG A 54 5.56 10.33 3.01
N ARG A 55 4.57 10.30 2.12
CA ARG A 55 3.96 11.47 1.46
C ARG A 55 2.49 11.17 1.12
N PRO A 56 1.57 11.25 2.09
CA PRO A 56 0.16 11.00 1.84
C PRO A 56 -0.41 11.94 0.77
N ASP A 57 0.09 13.17 0.67
CA ASP A 57 -0.35 14.18 -0.31
C ASP A 57 -0.23 13.74 -1.78
N TYR A 58 0.66 12.81 -2.09
CA TYR A 58 0.87 12.32 -3.46
C TYR A 58 -0.06 11.18 -3.85
N LEU A 59 -0.70 10.51 -2.89
CA LEU A 59 -1.67 9.45 -3.14
C LEU A 59 -3.06 9.90 -2.68
N PRO A 60 -3.86 10.54 -3.54
CA PRO A 60 -5.26 10.78 -3.20
C PRO A 60 -6.01 9.45 -3.04
N ALA A 61 -6.97 9.40 -2.12
CA ALA A 61 -7.81 8.24 -1.86
C ALA A 61 -8.41 7.62 -3.14
N ALA A 62 -8.85 8.47 -4.08
CA ALA A 62 -9.38 8.05 -5.36
C ALA A 62 -8.39 7.22 -6.20
N LEU A 63 -7.10 7.54 -6.13
CA LEU A 63 -6.06 6.85 -6.89
C LEU A 63 -5.76 5.47 -6.31
N ILE A 64 -5.80 5.33 -4.98
CA ILE A 64 -5.75 4.03 -4.30
C ILE A 64 -6.96 3.19 -4.72
N VAL A 65 -8.16 3.76 -4.70
CA VAL A 65 -9.39 3.06 -5.12
C VAL A 65 -9.28 2.55 -6.56
N VAL A 66 -8.83 3.40 -7.50
CA VAL A 66 -8.65 3.00 -8.90
C VAL A 66 -7.63 1.88 -9.05
N ALA A 67 -6.48 1.97 -8.36
CA ALA A 67 -5.42 0.97 -8.43
C ALA A 67 -5.88 -0.41 -7.93
N PHE A 68 -6.56 -0.46 -6.78
CA PHE A 68 -7.01 -1.73 -6.19
C PHE A 68 -8.27 -2.27 -6.85
N LEU A 69 -9.18 -1.44 -7.36
CA LEU A 69 -10.28 -1.93 -8.19
C LEU A 69 -9.76 -2.59 -9.45
N LEU A 70 -8.76 -1.99 -10.10
CA LEU A 70 -8.12 -2.56 -11.27
C LEU A 70 -7.43 -3.89 -10.94
N GLU A 71 -6.76 -4.00 -9.78
CA GLU A 71 -6.25 -5.28 -9.28
C GLU A 71 -7.37 -6.31 -9.09
N ASP A 72 -8.49 -5.93 -8.46
CA ASP A 72 -9.63 -6.82 -8.22
C ASP A 72 -10.23 -7.35 -9.53
N PHE A 73 -10.39 -6.48 -10.54
CA PHE A 73 -10.84 -6.84 -11.88
C PHE A 73 -9.89 -7.82 -12.59
N ILE A 74 -8.59 -7.56 -12.54
CA ILE A 74 -7.59 -8.37 -13.25
C ILE A 74 -7.49 -9.79 -12.65
N TYR A 75 -7.54 -9.91 -11.33
CA TYR A 75 -7.38 -11.20 -10.64
C TYR A 75 -8.69 -11.90 -10.31
N TRP A 76 -9.83 -11.40 -10.80
CA TRP A 76 -11.16 -11.94 -10.51
C TRP A 76 -11.41 -12.13 -9.00
N ARG A 77 -10.91 -11.18 -8.19
CA ARG A 77 -11.18 -11.16 -6.75
C ARG A 77 -12.56 -10.54 -6.49
N PRO A 78 -13.14 -10.73 -5.30
CA PRO A 78 -14.38 -10.06 -4.90
C PRO A 78 -14.23 -8.53 -5.05
N ILE A 79 -14.86 -7.98 -6.10
CA ILE A 79 -14.62 -6.61 -6.55
C ILE A 79 -14.97 -5.63 -5.43
N GLY A 80 -14.03 -4.76 -5.08
CA GLY A 80 -14.25 -3.66 -4.16
C GLY A 80 -14.07 -4.01 -2.68
N LEU A 81 -14.08 -5.29 -2.29
CA LEU A 81 -13.89 -5.66 -0.89
C LEU A 81 -12.48 -5.30 -0.41
N TRP A 82 -11.47 -5.83 -1.09
CA TRP A 82 -10.08 -5.56 -0.74
C TRP A 82 -9.75 -4.09 -0.94
N THR A 83 -10.25 -3.48 -2.03
CA THR A 83 -10.15 -2.04 -2.27
C THR A 83 -10.64 -1.20 -1.07
N LEU A 84 -11.82 -1.49 -0.53
CA LEU A 84 -12.38 -0.73 0.62
C LEU A 84 -11.57 -0.94 1.90
N ILE A 85 -11.08 -2.15 2.13
CA ILE A 85 -10.21 -2.47 3.26
C ILE A 85 -8.88 -1.73 3.14
N VAL A 86 -8.30 -1.69 1.95
CA VAL A 86 -7.08 -0.92 1.68
C VAL A 86 -7.30 0.55 1.90
N LEU A 87 -8.38 1.10 1.36
CA LEU A 87 -8.74 2.48 1.58
C LEU A 87 -8.86 2.78 3.08
N GLY A 88 -9.64 2.00 3.83
CA GLY A 88 -9.81 2.17 5.28
C GLY A 88 -8.49 2.08 6.06
N GLY A 89 -7.63 1.12 5.74
CA GLY A 89 -6.30 0.98 6.37
C GLY A 89 -5.39 2.16 6.05
N THR A 90 -5.40 2.66 4.81
CA THR A 90 -4.60 3.82 4.40
C THR A 90 -5.11 5.11 5.02
N GLU A 91 -6.43 5.31 5.13
CA GLU A 91 -7.01 6.48 5.80
C GLU A 91 -6.76 6.46 7.31
N PHE A 92 -6.77 5.27 7.94
CA PHE A 92 -6.36 5.14 9.33
C PHE A 92 -4.90 5.54 9.56
N LEU A 93 -3.99 5.16 8.66
CA LEU A 93 -2.58 5.59 8.71
C LEU A 93 -2.45 7.08 8.47
N ARG A 94 -3.21 7.63 7.52
CA ARG A 94 -3.25 9.07 7.19
C ARG A 94 -3.72 9.91 8.39
N ALA A 95 -4.75 9.44 9.11
CA ALA A 95 -5.22 10.06 10.35
C ALA A 95 -4.21 10.00 11.50
N ARG A 96 -3.16 9.16 11.39
CA ARG A 96 -2.08 9.01 12.37
C ARG A 96 -0.75 9.60 11.90
N GLU A 97 -0.75 10.38 10.82
CA GLU A 97 0.46 10.93 10.22
C GLU A 97 1.29 11.74 11.22
N GLU A 98 0.67 12.70 11.91
CA GLU A 98 1.35 13.58 12.88
C GLU A 98 2.04 12.78 13.99
N SER A 99 1.33 11.82 14.59
CA SER A 99 1.87 10.95 15.64
C SER A 99 2.92 9.96 15.11
N SER A 100 2.92 9.68 13.81
CA SER A 100 3.81 8.68 13.21
C SER A 100 5.11 9.28 12.72
N ARG A 101 5.18 10.60 12.48
CA ARG A 101 6.32 11.28 11.85
C ARG A 101 7.63 11.09 12.63
N ASP A 102 7.57 11.10 13.96
CA ASP A 102 8.74 10.96 14.84
C ASP A 102 9.00 9.51 15.29
N LEU A 103 8.20 8.54 14.82
CA LEU A 103 8.38 7.16 15.23
C LEU A 103 9.67 6.58 14.65
N PRO A 104 10.48 5.87 15.46
CA PRO A 104 11.55 5.04 14.95
C PRO A 104 10.98 3.96 14.04
N PHE A 105 11.79 3.50 13.08
CA PHE A 105 11.37 2.52 12.08
C PHE A 105 10.75 1.24 12.69
N VAL A 106 11.21 0.81 13.87
CA VAL A 106 10.65 -0.34 14.58
C VAL A 106 9.18 -0.11 14.97
N LEU A 107 8.83 1.07 15.48
CA LEU A 107 7.45 1.39 15.85
C LEU A 107 6.58 1.62 14.61
N GLU A 108 7.14 2.17 13.54
CA GLU A 108 6.47 2.22 12.24
C GLU A 108 6.12 0.81 11.74
N ALA A 109 7.09 -0.11 11.77
CA ALA A 109 6.85 -1.50 11.38
C ALA A 109 5.77 -2.15 12.26
N VAL A 110 5.76 -1.91 13.57
CA VAL A 110 4.70 -2.41 14.45
C VAL A 110 3.32 -1.84 14.06
N LEU A 111 3.24 -0.54 13.77
CA LEU A 111 2.00 0.10 13.32
C LEU A 111 1.51 -0.54 12.01
N ILE A 112 2.39 -0.65 11.02
CA ILE A 112 2.07 -1.24 9.72
C ILE A 112 1.64 -2.70 9.86
N GLY A 113 2.36 -3.48 10.68
CA GLY A 113 1.99 -4.86 11.00
C GLY A 113 0.61 -4.95 11.65
N SER A 114 0.30 -4.05 12.58
CA SER A 114 -1.01 -4.01 13.24
C SER A 114 -2.15 -3.67 12.27
N VAL A 115 -1.91 -2.75 11.34
CA VAL A 115 -2.88 -2.40 10.29
C VAL A 115 -3.08 -3.57 9.34
N MET A 116 -2.01 -4.22 8.88
CA MET A 116 -2.10 -5.40 8.01
C MET A 116 -2.86 -6.56 8.66
N VAL A 117 -2.65 -6.79 9.97
CA VAL A 117 -3.42 -7.79 10.73
C VAL A 117 -4.90 -7.40 10.78
N GLY A 118 -5.21 -6.13 11.05
CA GLY A 118 -6.59 -5.62 11.03
C GLY A 118 -7.26 -5.80 9.67
N MET A 119 -6.55 -5.51 8.58
CA MET A 119 -7.02 -5.70 7.21
C MET A 119 -7.29 -7.16 6.87
N LEU A 120 -6.39 -8.06 7.27
CA LEU A 120 -6.56 -9.51 7.08
C LEU A 120 -7.80 -10.02 7.82
N LEU A 121 -7.97 -9.62 9.09
CA LEU A 121 -9.13 -10.01 9.90
C LEU A 121 -10.43 -9.45 9.32
N ALA A 122 -10.44 -8.19 8.90
CA ALA A 122 -11.60 -7.57 8.26
C ALA A 122 -12.00 -8.29 6.96
N ASN A 123 -11.02 -8.57 6.10
CA ASN A 123 -11.25 -9.29 4.84
C ASN A 123 -11.86 -10.66 5.11
N ARG A 124 -11.27 -11.41 6.04
CA ARG A 124 -11.73 -12.76 6.39
C ARG A 124 -13.11 -12.75 7.04
N PHE A 125 -13.37 -11.79 7.91
CA PHE A 125 -14.66 -11.63 8.57
C PHE A 125 -15.76 -11.33 7.55
N ILE A 126 -15.55 -10.36 6.66
CA ILE A 126 -16.55 -9.99 5.64
C ILE A 126 -16.78 -11.14 4.65
N LEU A 127 -15.73 -11.81 4.17
CA LEU A 127 -15.90 -13.01 3.33
C LEU A 127 -16.68 -14.11 4.04
N GLY A 128 -16.49 -14.27 5.36
CA GLY A 128 -17.23 -15.21 6.19
C GLY A 128 -18.71 -14.86 6.32
N LEU A 129 -19.04 -13.57 6.49
CA LEU A 129 -20.42 -13.10 6.53
C LEU A 129 -21.15 -13.34 5.20
N VAL A 130 -20.46 -13.14 4.08
CA VAL A 130 -21.01 -13.30 2.72
C VAL A 130 -20.91 -14.74 2.22
N MET A 131 -20.41 -15.68 3.05
CA MET A 131 -20.27 -17.10 2.72
C MET A 131 -19.44 -17.36 1.45
N VAL A 132 -18.44 -16.50 1.19
CA VAL A 132 -17.49 -16.67 0.09
C VAL A 132 -16.37 -17.61 0.54
N GLU A 133 -15.91 -18.48 -0.37
CA GLU A 133 -14.79 -19.38 -0.11
C GLU A 133 -13.53 -18.61 0.32
N GLN A 134 -12.92 -19.04 1.41
CA GLN A 134 -11.75 -18.39 1.99
C GLN A 134 -10.51 -19.26 1.80
N PRO A 135 -9.37 -18.65 1.46
CA PRO A 135 -8.11 -19.36 1.50
C PRO A 135 -7.80 -19.89 2.92
N PRO A 136 -7.03 -20.99 3.02
CA PRO A 136 -6.57 -21.50 4.31
C PRO A 136 -5.85 -20.41 5.11
N LEU A 137 -6.14 -20.30 6.40
CA LEU A 137 -5.55 -19.28 7.30
C LEU A 137 -4.03 -19.22 7.19
N GLY A 138 -3.37 -20.38 7.17
CA GLY A 138 -1.91 -20.46 7.06
C GLY A 138 -1.38 -19.75 5.81
N ARG A 139 -2.07 -19.86 4.67
CA ARG A 139 -1.65 -19.22 3.41
C ARG A 139 -1.79 -17.70 3.48
N GLU A 140 -2.89 -17.21 4.05
CA GLU A 140 -3.07 -15.76 4.24
C GLU A 140 -2.04 -15.17 5.20
N VAL A 141 -1.78 -15.84 6.33
CA VAL A 141 -0.76 -15.41 7.30
C VAL A 141 0.62 -15.40 6.66
N LEU A 142 0.99 -16.44 5.91
CA LEU A 142 2.27 -16.48 5.20
C LEU A 142 2.39 -15.34 4.18
N ARG A 143 1.31 -15.04 3.43
CA ARG A 143 1.29 -13.93 2.48
C ARG A 143 1.47 -12.59 3.17
N MET A 144 0.79 -12.39 4.30
CA MET A 144 0.92 -11.19 5.14
C MET A 144 2.35 -11.06 5.67
N LEU A 145 2.94 -12.14 6.20
CA LEU A 145 4.33 -12.15 6.67
C LEU A 145 5.32 -11.86 5.54
N ALA A 146 5.13 -12.45 4.37
CA ALA A 146 5.94 -12.17 3.18
C ALA A 146 5.86 -10.67 2.81
N THR A 147 4.66 -10.11 2.85
CA THR A 147 4.42 -8.68 2.58
C THR A 147 5.06 -7.79 3.62
N PHE A 148 4.99 -8.18 4.90
CA PHE A 148 5.59 -7.47 6.01
C PHE A 148 7.12 -7.47 5.93
N VAL A 149 7.72 -8.61 5.56
CA VAL A 149 9.16 -8.72 5.31
C VAL A 149 9.56 -7.94 4.06
N ALA A 150 8.72 -7.90 3.03
CA ALA A 150 8.97 -7.11 1.82
C ALA A 150 8.85 -5.59 2.05
N TYR A 151 8.04 -5.14 3.02
CA TYR A 151 7.84 -3.73 3.35
C TYR A 151 9.14 -2.92 3.49
N PRO A 152 10.11 -3.28 4.35
CA PRO A 152 11.38 -2.54 4.45
C PRO A 152 12.13 -2.41 3.13
N PHE A 153 12.10 -3.45 2.28
CA PHE A 153 12.75 -3.41 0.97
C PHE A 153 12.04 -2.46 0.01
N VAL A 154 10.70 -2.49 -0.02
CA VAL A 154 9.89 -1.56 -0.83
C VAL A 154 10.10 -0.12 -0.37
N VAL A 155 10.16 0.08 0.94
CA VAL A 155 10.46 1.36 1.59
C VAL A 155 11.86 1.87 1.21
N ALA A 156 12.87 1.01 1.28
CA ALA A 156 14.25 1.34 0.89
C ALA A 156 14.37 1.63 -0.62
N LEU A 157 13.76 0.80 -1.46
CA LEU A 157 13.75 0.98 -2.91
C LEU A 157 13.04 2.29 -3.29
N SER A 158 11.91 2.59 -2.64
CA SER A 158 11.18 3.84 -2.87
C SER A 158 11.99 5.06 -2.43
N ALA A 159 12.76 4.94 -1.34
CA ALA A 159 13.66 5.99 -0.87
C ALA A 159 14.82 6.24 -1.85
N LEU A 160 15.44 5.16 -2.35
CA LEU A 160 16.62 5.21 -3.19
C LEU A 160 16.29 5.60 -4.64
N ALA A 161 15.22 5.04 -5.20
CA ALA A 161 14.85 5.24 -6.60
C ALA A 161 14.11 6.56 -6.84
N PHE A 162 13.26 6.99 -5.90
CA PHE A 162 12.36 8.14 -6.10
C PHE A 162 12.64 9.31 -5.16
N GLY A 163 13.65 9.19 -4.29
CA GLY A 163 14.01 10.25 -3.34
C GLY A 163 12.89 10.58 -2.36
N LEU A 164 11.92 9.68 -2.18
CA LEU A 164 10.78 9.83 -1.27
C LEU A 164 11.29 9.83 0.17
N ARG A 165 11.76 10.98 0.65
CA ARG A 165 12.15 11.18 2.04
C ARG A 165 10.92 11.60 2.84
N ARG A 166 10.84 11.09 4.07
CA ARG A 166 9.85 11.53 5.05
C ARG A 166 10.02 13.04 5.25
N ALA A 167 8.93 13.80 5.30
CA ALA A 167 9.01 15.23 5.54
C ALA A 167 9.65 15.49 6.91
N ALA A 168 10.72 16.28 6.97
CA ALA A 168 11.42 16.61 8.22
C ALA A 168 10.58 17.59 9.07
N PRO A 169 10.74 17.62 10.41
CA PRO A 169 10.03 18.57 11.27
C PRO A 169 10.33 20.01 10.84
N GLY A 170 9.31 20.77 10.46
CA GLY A 170 9.46 22.15 9.96
C GLY A 170 9.61 22.28 8.44
N GLU A 171 9.49 21.18 7.67
CA GLU A 171 9.27 21.30 6.23
C GLU A 171 7.90 21.93 5.97
N VAL A 172 7.94 23.07 5.31
CA VAL A 172 6.76 23.79 4.85
C VAL A 172 6.33 23.14 3.54
N ASP A 173 5.02 22.85 3.35
CA ASP A 173 4.51 22.43 2.04
C ASP A 173 4.93 23.46 0.97
N ASP A 174 4.97 23.07 -0.30
CA ASP A 174 5.23 23.98 -1.43
C ASP A 174 4.20 25.15 -1.48
N LEU A 175 3.14 25.10 -0.65
CA LEU A 175 2.13 26.14 -0.39
C LEU A 175 2.42 27.07 0.81
N GLY A 176 3.56 26.94 1.49
CA GLY A 176 3.90 27.76 2.66
C GLY A 176 3.09 27.46 3.92
N ARG A 177 2.43 26.29 3.97
CA ARG A 177 1.71 25.81 5.16
C ARG A 177 2.61 24.92 6.00
N PRO A 178 2.61 25.07 7.35
CA PRO A 178 3.29 24.12 8.20
C PRO A 178 2.63 22.74 8.03
N LEU A 179 3.46 21.74 7.68
CA LEU A 179 3.09 20.33 7.66
C LEU A 179 3.39 19.65 8.99
#